data_AF-A0A2E9J3W9-F1
#
_entry.id   AF-A0A2E9J3W9-F1
#
_cell.length_a   1.000
_cell.length_b   1.000
_cell.length_c   1.000
_cell.angle_alpha   90.00
_cell.angle_beta   90.00
_cell.angle_gamma   90.00
#
_symmetry.space_group_name_H-M   'P 1'
#
loop_
_entity.id
_entity.type
_entity.pdbx_description
1 polymer ?
#
loop_
_entity_poly.entity_id
_entity_poly.type
_entity_poly.pdbx_seq_one_letter_code
_entity_poly.pdbx_strand_id
1 'polypeptide(L)'
;MITSLKQLTHLRTAPHLSANERQELTIKLCVEMRASDWFTIGVMADTKALALRSYRALELSQGWEILPLVASTEDIGPVYLKANQKTGSLRIRTEHGLGSGILISGHGNDESQPSTMWGPFPLDFFF
;
A
#
# COMPACT_ATOMS: atom_id res chain seq x y z
N MET A 1 9.43 8.30 -17.96
CA MET A 1 8.74 7.00 -17.97
C MET A 1 9.17 6.24 -16.73
N ILE A 2 8.22 5.79 -15.93
CA ILE A 2 8.44 5.01 -14.71
C ILE A 2 8.23 3.54 -15.06
N THR A 3 9.32 2.81 -15.21
CA THR A 3 9.29 1.40 -15.62
C THR A 3 9.79 0.47 -14.52
N SER A 4 10.32 0.98 -13.41
CA SER A 4 10.87 0.17 -12.31
C SER A 4 10.28 0.55 -10.95
N LEU A 5 10.05 -0.45 -10.10
CA LEU A 5 9.60 -0.26 -8.72
C LEU A 5 10.58 0.59 -7.90
N LYS A 6 11.89 0.52 -8.21
CA LYS A 6 12.94 1.31 -7.54
C LYS A 6 12.79 2.82 -7.77
N GLN A 7 12.11 3.22 -8.84
CA GLN A 7 11.88 4.64 -9.12
C GLN A 7 10.81 5.23 -8.19
N LEU A 8 10.02 4.39 -7.51
CA LEU A 8 8.99 4.83 -6.56
C LEU A 8 9.55 5.02 -5.14
N THR A 9 10.60 4.28 -4.76
CA THR A 9 11.04 4.07 -3.37
C THR A 9 11.42 5.35 -2.60
N HIS A 10 11.73 6.44 -3.30
CA HIS A 10 12.13 7.72 -2.70
C HIS A 10 11.07 8.81 -2.81
N LEU A 11 9.90 8.49 -3.38
CA LEU A 11 8.84 9.46 -3.57
C LEU A 11 8.02 9.58 -2.28
N ARG A 12 7.71 10.81 -1.89
CA ARG A 12 6.75 11.09 -0.83
C ARG A 12 5.30 10.97 -1.31
N THR A 13 5.05 11.34 -2.55
CA THR A 13 3.74 11.29 -3.19
C THR A 13 3.82 10.43 -4.45
N ALA A 14 2.85 9.55 -4.61
CA ALA A 14 2.72 8.72 -5.79
C ALA A 14 2.65 9.58 -7.07
N PRO A 15 3.40 9.23 -8.11
CA PRO A 15 3.37 9.94 -9.38
C PRO A 15 2.11 9.57 -10.16
N HIS A 16 1.71 10.40 -11.10
CA HIS A 16 0.74 9.98 -12.11
C HIS A 16 1.38 8.92 -13.02
N LEU A 17 0.68 7.81 -13.27
CA LEU A 17 1.15 6.73 -14.13
C LEU A 17 0.25 6.64 -15.36
N SER A 18 0.85 6.54 -16.54
CA SER A 18 0.14 6.13 -17.76
C SER A 18 -0.33 4.67 -17.65
N ALA A 19 -1.26 4.27 -18.53
CA ALA A 19 -1.76 2.89 -18.57
C ALA A 19 -0.63 1.86 -18.77
N ASN A 20 0.33 2.16 -19.65
CA ASN A 20 1.48 1.28 -19.90
C ASN A 20 2.39 1.18 -18.68
N GLU A 21 2.72 2.29 -18.03
CA GLU A 21 3.55 2.28 -16.81
C GLU A 21 2.86 1.49 -15.69
N ARG A 22 1.54 1.68 -15.51
CA ARG A 22 0.76 0.92 -14.53
C ARG A 22 0.80 -0.58 -14.83
N GLN A 23 0.61 -0.99 -16.08
CA GLN A 23 0.66 -2.40 -16.48
C GLN A 23 2.03 -3.02 -16.20
N GLU A 24 3.11 -2.34 -16.61
CA GLU A 24 4.48 -2.81 -16.39
C GLU A 24 4.80 -2.94 -14.89
N LEU A 25 4.45 -1.94 -14.09
CA LEU A 25 4.68 -1.94 -12.65
C LEU A 25 3.85 -3.02 -11.96
N THR A 26 2.62 -3.29 -12.41
CA THR A 26 1.77 -4.36 -11.89
C THR A 26 2.45 -5.73 -12.08
N ILE A 27 2.95 -6.02 -13.27
CA ILE A 27 3.65 -7.29 -13.56
C ILE A 27 4.87 -7.45 -12.65
N LYS A 28 5.69 -6.40 -12.52
CA LYS A 28 6.90 -6.42 -11.69
C LYS A 28 6.57 -6.58 -10.21
N LEU A 29 5.58 -5.85 -9.72
CA LEU A 29 5.12 -5.93 -8.33
C LEU A 29 4.64 -7.35 -7.99
N CYS A 30 3.83 -7.96 -8.87
CA CYS A 30 3.36 -9.32 -8.67
C CYS A 30 4.50 -10.36 -8.60
N VAL A 31 5.59 -10.16 -9.34
CA VAL A 31 6.76 -11.06 -9.27
C VAL A 31 7.49 -10.89 -7.94
N GLU A 32 7.78 -9.65 -7.56
CA GLU A 32 8.55 -9.32 -6.35
C GLU A 32 7.82 -9.70 -5.06
N MET A 33 6.49 -9.49 -5.02
CA MET A 33 5.67 -9.85 -3.86
C MET A 33 5.69 -11.36 -3.56
N ARG A 34 5.90 -12.23 -4.56
CA ARG A 34 5.95 -13.70 -4.32
C ARG A 34 7.10 -14.15 -3.43
N ALA A 35 8.13 -13.33 -3.25
CA ALA A 35 9.25 -13.63 -2.38
C ALA A 35 8.96 -13.33 -0.90
N SER A 36 7.79 -12.77 -0.56
CA SER A 36 7.41 -12.42 0.81
C SER A 36 6.34 -13.35 1.35
N ASP A 37 6.40 -13.64 2.64
CA ASP A 37 5.46 -14.50 3.34
C ASP A 37 4.20 -13.75 3.79
N TRP A 38 4.35 -12.46 4.13
CA TRP A 38 3.26 -11.60 4.59
C TRP A 38 3.58 -10.13 4.35
N PHE A 39 2.56 -9.27 4.46
CA PHE A 39 2.66 -7.85 4.11
C PHE A 39 2.16 -6.90 5.20
N THR A 40 2.74 -5.71 5.22
CA THR A 40 2.14 -4.52 5.83
C THR A 40 1.85 -3.48 4.76
N ILE A 41 0.67 -2.87 4.81
CA ILE A 41 0.26 -1.84 3.86
C ILE A 41 0.12 -0.51 4.60
N GLY A 42 0.71 0.55 4.03
CA GLY A 42 0.47 1.93 4.44
C GLY A 42 -0.29 2.66 3.34
N VAL A 43 -1.41 3.31 3.64
CA VAL A 43 -2.11 4.17 2.68
C VAL A 43 -2.19 5.58 3.22
N MET A 44 -1.65 6.53 2.46
CA MET A 44 -1.67 7.96 2.75
C MET A 44 -2.68 8.61 1.83
N ALA A 45 -3.76 9.18 2.37
CA ALA A 45 -4.84 9.74 1.57
C ALA A 45 -5.51 10.93 2.27
N ASP A 46 -6.19 11.77 1.49
CA ASP A 46 -6.87 12.97 1.99
C ASP A 46 -8.11 12.64 2.84
N THR A 47 -8.65 11.41 2.73
CA THR A 47 -9.84 10.99 3.48
C THR A 47 -9.77 9.53 3.90
N LYS A 48 -10.45 9.20 5.01
CA LYS A 48 -10.69 7.81 5.49
C LYS A 48 -11.27 6.92 4.39
N ALA A 49 -12.28 7.43 3.68
CA ALA A 49 -12.99 6.68 2.65
C ALA A 49 -12.07 6.31 1.49
N LEU A 50 -11.22 7.25 1.03
CA LEU A 50 -10.27 6.98 -0.03
C LEU A 50 -9.20 5.99 0.41
N ALA A 51 -8.61 6.16 1.60
CA ALA A 51 -7.62 5.22 2.12
C ALA A 51 -8.19 3.79 2.20
N LEU A 52 -9.40 3.64 2.74
CA LEU A 52 -10.06 2.35 2.88
C LEU A 52 -10.39 1.73 1.52
N ARG A 53 -10.92 2.51 0.58
CA ARG A 53 -11.20 2.04 -0.79
C ARG A 53 -9.94 1.52 -1.48
N SER A 54 -8.85 2.28 -1.42
CA SER A 54 -7.55 1.89 -1.99
C SER A 54 -7.02 0.60 -1.39
N TYR A 55 -7.09 0.47 -0.06
CA TYR A 55 -6.68 -0.77 0.61
C TYR A 55 -7.56 -1.96 0.24
N ARG A 56 -8.89 -1.81 0.22
CA ARG A 56 -9.81 -2.91 -0.13
C ARG A 56 -9.63 -3.37 -1.57
N ALA A 57 -9.34 -2.47 -2.50
CA ALA A 57 -9.02 -2.85 -3.88
C ALA A 57 -7.72 -3.66 -3.96
N LEU A 58 -6.66 -3.26 -3.23
CA LEU A 58 -5.44 -4.05 -3.12
C LEU A 58 -5.74 -5.44 -2.52
N GLU A 59 -6.43 -5.49 -1.39
CA GLU A 59 -6.79 -6.73 -0.70
C GLU A 59 -7.54 -7.71 -1.62
N LEU A 60 -8.53 -7.22 -2.36
CA LEU A 60 -9.27 -7.99 -3.37
C LEU A 60 -8.38 -8.43 -4.53
N SER A 61 -7.52 -7.54 -5.05
CA SER A 61 -6.62 -7.85 -6.18
C SER A 61 -5.64 -8.98 -5.86
N GLN A 62 -5.27 -9.15 -4.59
CA GLN A 62 -4.34 -10.17 -4.12
C GLN A 62 -5.06 -11.42 -3.59
N GLY A 63 -6.40 -11.41 -3.51
CA GLY A 63 -7.17 -12.50 -2.92
C GLY A 63 -6.88 -12.70 -1.43
N TRP A 64 -6.53 -11.64 -0.71
CA TRP A 64 -6.21 -11.71 0.71
C TRP A 64 -7.45 -11.81 1.58
N GLU A 65 -7.27 -12.34 2.80
CA GLU A 65 -8.30 -12.30 3.83
C GLU A 65 -8.64 -10.84 4.19
N ILE A 66 -9.93 -10.58 4.39
CA ILE A 66 -10.44 -9.25 4.74
C ILE A 66 -10.03 -8.90 6.17
N LEU A 67 -9.12 -7.95 6.33
CA LEU A 67 -8.70 -7.51 7.66
C LEU A 67 -9.79 -6.64 8.33
N PRO A 68 -10.13 -6.89 9.60
CA PRO A 68 -11.08 -6.06 10.34
C PRO A 68 -10.47 -4.69 10.67
N LEU A 69 -11.29 -3.64 10.54
CA LEU A 69 -10.95 -2.29 11.00
C LEU A 69 -11.08 -2.24 12.52
N VAL A 70 -9.97 -2.34 13.23
CA VAL A 70 -9.95 -2.40 14.71
C VAL A 70 -9.87 -1.03 15.38
N ALA A 71 -9.45 0.00 14.65
CA ALA A 71 -9.41 1.37 15.14
C ALA A 71 -9.50 2.37 13.98
N SER A 72 -10.26 3.44 14.17
CA SER A 72 -10.36 4.56 13.22
C SER A 72 -10.40 5.88 13.98
N THR A 73 -9.82 6.91 13.40
CA THR A 73 -10.05 8.30 13.84
C THR A 73 -11.48 8.75 13.56
N GLU A 74 -12.00 9.65 14.38
CA GLU A 74 -13.25 10.38 14.13
C GLU A 74 -13.02 11.72 13.41
N ASP A 75 -11.79 12.24 13.41
CA ASP A 75 -11.51 13.54 12.79
C ASP A 75 -11.69 13.51 11.26
N ILE A 76 -11.97 14.68 10.72
CA ILE A 76 -12.01 14.93 9.29
C ILE A 76 -10.64 15.46 8.85
N GLY A 77 -10.02 14.79 7.89
CA GLY A 77 -8.78 15.24 7.29
C GLY A 77 -7.96 14.10 6.67
N PRO A 78 -6.72 14.42 6.26
CA PRO A 78 -5.76 13.44 5.77
C PRO A 78 -5.50 12.35 6.80
N VAL A 79 -5.33 11.13 6.32
CA VAL A 79 -5.16 9.94 7.15
C VAL A 79 -4.00 9.09 6.72
N TYR A 80 -3.54 8.30 7.69
CA TYR A 80 -2.71 7.13 7.47
C TYR A 80 -3.48 5.87 7.86
N LEU A 81 -3.70 4.99 6.90
CA LEU A 81 -4.20 3.65 7.14
C LEU A 81 -3.02 2.68 7.20
N LYS A 82 -2.97 1.86 8.25
CA LYS A 82 -2.00 0.79 8.43
C LYS A 82 -2.71 -0.57 8.49
N ALA A 83 -2.44 -1.42 7.51
CA ALA A 83 -2.83 -2.82 7.52
C ALA A 83 -1.62 -3.69 7.87
N ASN A 84 -1.80 -4.68 8.72
CA ASN A 84 -0.76 -5.64 9.07
C ASN A 84 -1.36 -7.04 9.03
N GLN A 85 -0.92 -7.85 8.07
CA GLN A 85 -1.40 -9.21 7.91
C GLN A 85 -0.94 -10.12 9.04
N LYS A 86 0.27 -9.94 9.57
CA LYS A 86 0.79 -10.77 10.68
C LYS A 86 -0.02 -10.60 11.97
N THR A 87 -0.53 -9.39 12.22
CA THR A 87 -1.40 -9.14 13.39
C THR A 87 -2.89 -9.22 13.04
N GLY A 88 -3.25 -9.49 11.78
CA GLY A 88 -4.63 -9.55 11.32
C GLY A 88 -5.44 -8.28 11.56
N SER A 89 -4.84 -7.09 11.44
CA SER A 89 -5.51 -5.84 11.86
C SER A 89 -5.32 -4.67 10.90
N LEU A 90 -6.40 -3.90 10.73
CA LEU A 90 -6.42 -2.63 10.01
C LEU A 90 -6.70 -1.47 10.98
N ARG A 91 -5.92 -0.39 10.92
CA ARG A 91 -6.10 0.82 11.74
C ARG A 91 -6.00 2.08 10.89
N ILE A 92 -6.78 3.11 11.21
CA ILE A 92 -6.75 4.41 10.52
C ILE A 92 -6.58 5.52 11.56
N ARG A 93 -5.65 6.45 11.32
CA ARG A 93 -5.45 7.65 12.16
C ARG A 93 -5.38 8.90 11.30
N THR A 94 -5.75 10.05 11.86
CA THR A 94 -5.51 11.36 11.24
C THR A 94 -4.00 11.59 11.20
N GLU A 95 -3.47 11.96 10.04
CA GLU A 95 -2.07 12.33 9.94
C GLU A 95 -1.81 13.27 8.76
N HIS A 96 -1.20 14.41 9.07
CA HIS A 96 -0.91 15.45 8.09
C HIS A 96 0.52 15.32 7.57
N GLY A 97 0.74 15.73 6.32
CA GLY A 97 2.10 15.86 5.78
C GLY A 97 2.78 14.55 5.39
N LEU A 98 2.04 13.47 5.13
CA LEU A 98 2.63 12.20 4.67
C LEU A 98 2.84 12.11 3.15
N GLY A 99 2.20 12.97 2.36
CA GLY A 99 2.06 12.76 0.91
C GLY A 99 0.82 11.94 0.60
N SER A 100 0.80 11.26 -0.55
CA SER A 100 -0.35 10.47 -1.01
C SER A 100 0.09 9.23 -1.75
N GLY A 101 -0.55 8.09 -1.49
CA GLY A 101 -0.31 6.82 -2.17
C GLY A 101 -0.28 5.60 -1.26
N ILE A 102 0.02 4.46 -1.87
CA ILE A 102 0.03 3.12 -1.26
C ILE A 102 1.47 2.63 -1.14
N LEU A 103 1.91 2.33 0.07
CA LEU A 103 3.15 1.64 0.38
C LEU A 103 2.86 0.18 0.72
N ILE A 104 3.61 -0.73 0.10
CA ILE A 104 3.52 -2.17 0.34
C ILE A 104 4.88 -2.61 0.88
N SER A 105 4.92 -3.22 2.06
CA SER A 105 6.14 -3.84 2.57
C SER A 105 5.93 -5.34 2.71
N GLY A 106 6.76 -6.11 2.02
CA GLY A 106 6.82 -7.56 2.13
C GLY A 106 7.85 -7.99 3.16
N HIS A 107 7.54 -9.05 3.90
CA HIS A 107 8.32 -9.55 5.03
C HIS A 107 8.41 -11.08 4.95
N GLY A 108 9.53 -11.64 5.42
CA GLY A 108 9.63 -13.07 5.69
C GLY A 108 9.14 -13.45 7.09
N ASN A 109 9.01 -14.75 7.33
CA ASN A 109 8.68 -15.30 8.64
C ASN A 109 9.86 -15.29 9.61
N ASP A 110 11.08 -15.32 9.09
CA ASP A 110 12.32 -15.28 9.85
C ASP A 110 13.10 -13.98 9.60
N GLU A 111 14.08 -13.70 10.48
CA GLU A 111 14.92 -12.50 10.39
C GLU A 111 15.99 -12.57 9.28
N SER A 112 16.15 -13.73 8.63
CA SER A 112 17.10 -13.90 7.53
C SER A 112 16.59 -13.30 6.22
N GLN A 113 15.28 -13.02 6.14
CA GLN A 113 14.63 -12.38 5.01
C GLN A 113 14.35 -10.89 5.28
N PRO A 114 15.16 -9.97 4.72
CA PRO A 114 14.96 -8.55 4.95
C PRO A 114 13.64 -8.07 4.34
N SER A 115 12.96 -7.15 5.04
CA SER A 115 11.74 -6.54 4.52
C SER A 115 12.03 -5.70 3.28
N THR A 116 11.21 -5.83 2.24
CA THR A 116 11.29 -5.02 1.03
C THR A 116 10.07 -4.10 0.95
N MET A 117 10.27 -2.84 0.58
CA MET A 117 9.21 -1.85 0.45
C MET A 117 9.07 -1.36 -0.99
N TRP A 118 7.84 -1.30 -1.47
CA TRP A 118 7.47 -0.80 -2.80
C TRP A 118 6.45 0.35 -2.68
N GLY A 119 6.54 1.30 -3.61
CA GLY A 119 5.67 2.47 -3.67
C GLY A 119 6.36 3.78 -3.25
N PRO A 120 5.60 4.87 -3.11
CA PRO A 120 4.14 4.92 -3.13
C PRO A 120 3.53 4.71 -4.52
N PHE A 121 2.53 3.84 -4.62
CA PHE A 121 1.68 3.69 -5.80
C PHE A 121 0.48 4.65 -5.73
N PRO A 122 -0.09 5.07 -6.88
CA PRO A 122 -1.35 5.82 -6.90
C PRO A 122 -2.46 5.18 -6.07
N LEU A 123 -3.33 5.99 -5.47
CA LEU A 123 -4.42 5.49 -4.63
C LEU A 123 -5.46 4.67 -5.41
N ASP A 124 -5.54 4.87 -6.73
CA ASP A 124 -6.38 4.12 -7.65
C ASP A 124 -5.63 2.95 -8.30
N PHE A 125 -4.40 2.61 -7.89
CA PHE A 125 -3.55 1.65 -8.62
C PHE A 125 -4.23 0.29 -8.88
N PHE A 126 -5.13 -0.13 -7.99
CA PHE A 126 -5.79 -1.43 -8.00
C PHE A 126 -7.29 -1.40 -8.38
N PHE A 127 -7.86 -0.28 -8.83
CA PHE A 127 -9.27 -0.21 -9.27
C PHE A 127 -9.53 0.82 -10.38
#